data_AF-A0AAW1PWH8-F1
#
_entry.id   AF-A0AAW1PWH8-F1
#
_cell.length_a   1.000
_cell.length_b   1.000
_cell.length_c   1.000
_cell.angle_alpha   90.00
_cell.angle_beta   90.00
_cell.angle_gamma   90.00
#
_symmetry.space_group_name_H-M   'P 1'
#
loop_
_entity.id
_entity.type
_entity.pdbx_description
1 polymer ?
#
loop_
_entity_poly.entity_id
_entity_poly.type
_entity_poly.pdbx_seq_one_letter_code
_entity_poly.pdbx_strand_id
1 'polypeptide(L)'
;MAEELPAVDLITQIQDHLNDLCAMFFNFAGSLQRDAAAVAVGEEQVPDQPVGVPKHDIKAMATQIVQASKQLDELICQLPELSLTEGQQLDKISRVKSASESQGQELREAVQLAEGRLALVQDMFAALADEVLEFAGD
;
A
#
# COMPACT_ATOMS: atom_id res chain seq x y z
N MET A 1 -1.31 -17.96 3.06
CA MET A 1 -1.45 -16.92 4.09
C MET A 1 -0.92 -15.64 3.47
N ALA A 2 -1.80 -14.83 2.90
CA ALA A 2 -1.41 -13.54 2.37
C ALA A 2 -1.22 -12.62 3.57
N GLU A 3 0.04 -12.30 3.84
CA GLU A 3 0.40 -11.16 4.67
C GLU A 3 -0.20 -9.94 3.97
N GLU A 4 -1.38 -9.48 4.44
CA GLU A 4 -1.86 -8.14 4.13
C GLU A 4 -0.81 -7.20 4.72
N LEU A 5 0.22 -6.92 3.92
CA LEU A 5 1.06 -5.75 4.06
C LEU A 5 0.13 -4.61 4.41
N PRO A 6 0.42 -3.85 5.49
CA PRO A 6 -0.47 -2.80 5.94
C PRO A 6 -0.77 -1.99 4.69
N ALA A 7 -2.05 -1.92 4.32
CA ALA A 7 -2.48 -1.07 3.22
C ALA A 7 -1.75 0.24 3.46
N VAL A 8 -0.72 0.53 2.65
CA VAL A 8 -0.03 1.82 2.69
C VAL A 8 -1.18 2.79 2.69
N ASP A 9 -1.28 3.59 3.76
CA ASP A 9 -2.50 4.34 4.06
C ASP A 9 -3.00 4.96 2.75
N LEU A 10 -4.04 4.36 2.19
CA LEU A 10 -4.42 4.59 0.80
C LEU A 10 -4.82 6.05 0.64
N ILE A 11 -5.32 6.63 1.74
CA ILE A 11 -5.60 8.05 1.87
C ILE A 11 -4.32 8.88 1.80
N THR A 12 -3.27 8.53 2.56
CA THR A 12 -1.96 9.19 2.44
C THR A 12 -1.39 9.07 1.04
N GLN A 13 -1.48 7.91 0.40
CA GLN A 13 -0.98 7.71 -0.97
C GLN A 13 -1.75 8.55 -2.00
N ILE A 14 -3.07 8.66 -1.86
CA ILE A 14 -3.93 9.54 -2.67
C ILE A 14 -3.53 11.02 -2.44
N GLN A 15 -3.28 11.42 -1.20
CA GLN A 15 -2.86 12.79 -0.88
C GLN A 15 -1.51 13.14 -1.52
N ASP A 16 -0.54 12.23 -1.48
CA ASP A 16 0.77 12.42 -2.10
C ASP A 16 0.66 12.54 -3.63
N HIS A 17 -0.11 11.66 -4.28
CA HIS A 17 -0.32 11.72 -5.74
C HIS A 17 -1.07 13.00 -6.17
N LEU A 18 -2.02 13.46 -5.36
CA LEU A 18 -2.70 14.74 -5.62
C LEU A 18 -1.73 15.92 -5.49
N ASN A 19 -0.84 15.89 -4.50
CA ASN A 19 0.17 16.93 -4.31
C ASN A 19 1.17 16.96 -5.49
N ASP A 20 1.60 15.80 -5.97
CA ASP A 20 2.46 15.67 -7.14
C ASP A 20 1.78 16.17 -8.42
N LEU A 21 0.50 15.86 -8.61
CA LEU A 21 -0.29 16.38 -9.72
C LEU A 21 -0.36 17.91 -9.69
N CYS A 22 -0.64 18.49 -8.51
CA CYS A 22 -0.66 19.95 -8.31
C CYS A 22 0.71 20.58 -8.60
N ALA A 23 1.80 19.97 -8.15
CA ALA A 23 3.16 20.43 -8.44
C ALA A 23 3.45 20.37 -9.96
N MET A 24 3.00 19.32 -10.65
CA MET A 24 3.11 19.19 -12.10
C MET A 24 2.40 20.33 -12.82
N PHE A 25 1.15 20.63 -12.44
CA PHE A 25 0.41 21.75 -13.01
C PHE A 25 1.12 23.09 -12.81
N PHE A 26 1.60 23.36 -11.60
CA PHE A 26 2.29 24.62 -11.30
C PHE A 26 3.60 24.76 -12.09
N ASN A 27 4.40 23.69 -12.13
CA ASN A 27 5.69 23.70 -12.81
C ASN A 27 5.53 23.77 -14.34
N PHE A 28 4.57 23.04 -14.91
CA PHE A 28 4.32 23.07 -16.35
C PHE A 28 3.72 24.41 -16.78
N ALA A 29 2.74 24.94 -16.05
CA ALA A 29 2.19 26.27 -16.34
C ALA A 29 3.26 27.36 -16.22
N GLY A 30 4.08 27.33 -15.17
CA GLY A 30 5.18 28.28 -14.98
C GLY A 30 6.24 28.18 -16.08
N SER A 31 6.60 26.97 -16.48
CA SER A 31 7.56 26.75 -17.59
C SER A 31 6.99 27.24 -18.92
N LEU A 32 5.71 26.96 -19.21
CA LEU A 32 5.04 27.42 -20.42
C LEU A 32 4.92 28.95 -20.48
N GLN A 33 4.64 29.61 -19.36
CA GLN A 33 4.56 31.08 -19.29
C GLN A 33 5.93 31.74 -19.44
N ARG A 34 6.96 31.19 -18.78
CA ARG A 34 8.34 31.69 -18.89
C ARG A 34 8.87 31.58 -20.32
N ASP A 35 8.53 30.50 -21.00
CA ASP A 35 9.07 30.16 -22.31
C ASP A 35 8.08 30.51 -23.45
N ALA A 36 6.99 31.22 -23.14
CA ALA A 36 6.00 31.66 -24.12
C ALA A 36 6.61 32.68 -25.08
N ALA A 37 6.55 32.38 -26.38
CA ALA A 37 6.90 33.33 -27.41
C ALA A 37 5.93 34.52 -27.40
N ALA A 38 6.44 35.73 -27.58
CA ALA A 38 5.59 36.89 -27.76
C ALA A 38 4.78 36.75 -29.06
N VAL A 39 3.47 36.96 -28.97
CA VAL A 39 2.55 36.88 -30.10
C VAL A 39 2.08 38.29 -30.44
N ALA A 40 2.17 38.67 -31.73
CA ALA A 40 1.65 39.95 -32.20
C ALA A 40 0.12 39.98 -32.06
N VAL A 41 -0.40 41.08 -31.52
CA VAL A 41 -1.83 41.37 -31.53
C VAL A 41 -2.05 42.48 -32.55
N GLY A 42 -2.44 42.11 -33.78
CA GLY A 42 -2.63 43.05 -34.90
C GLY A 42 -1.52 42.96 -35.96
N GLU A 43 -1.27 44.05 -36.70
CA GLU A 43 -0.28 44.12 -37.79
C GLU A 43 1.16 44.41 -37.30
N GLU A 44 1.38 44.52 -35.99
CA GLU A 44 2.66 44.95 -35.42
C GLU A 44 3.67 43.80 -35.32
N GLN A 45 4.87 43.97 -35.89
CA GLN A 45 5.92 42.96 -35.85
C GLN A 45 6.51 42.84 -34.43
N VAL A 46 6.47 41.62 -33.88
CA VAL A 46 7.09 41.29 -32.60
C VAL A 46 8.62 41.44 -32.71
N PRO A 47 9.30 42.08 -31.75
CA PRO A 47 10.76 42.17 -31.75
C PRO A 47 11.38 40.77 -31.71
N ASP A 48 12.42 40.57 -32.52
CA ASP A 48 13.12 39.30 -32.72
C ASP A 48 13.69 38.80 -31.38
N GLN A 49 13.03 37.81 -30.78
CA GLN A 49 13.46 37.22 -29.51
C GLN A 49 14.59 36.22 -29.77
N PRO A 50 15.60 36.12 -28.88
CA PRO A 50 16.70 35.19 -29.06
C PRO A 50 16.16 33.75 -29.13
N VAL A 51 16.42 33.10 -30.27
CA VAL A 51 16.12 31.70 -30.55
C VAL A 51 16.91 30.82 -29.58
N GLY A 52 16.34 30.51 -28.42
CA GLY A 52 17.12 29.84 -27.38
C GLY A 52 16.36 29.46 -26.11
N VAL A 53 15.15 28.89 -26.21
CA VAL A 53 14.50 28.26 -25.06
C VAL A 53 13.80 26.97 -25.52
N PRO A 54 13.88 25.85 -24.77
CA PRO A 54 13.50 24.54 -25.29
C PRO A 54 12.03 24.54 -25.66
N LYS A 55 11.69 24.00 -26.83
CA LYS A 55 10.32 23.59 -27.12
C LYS A 55 9.98 22.46 -26.15
N HIS A 56 9.53 22.81 -24.94
CA HIS A 56 8.97 21.85 -24.02
C HIS A 56 7.91 21.06 -24.78
N ASP A 57 8.00 19.73 -24.74
CA ASP A 57 7.01 18.88 -25.40
C ASP A 57 5.71 18.96 -24.60
N ILE A 58 4.87 19.93 -24.99
CA ILE A 58 3.55 20.18 -24.40
C ILE A 58 2.71 18.89 -24.41
N LYS A 59 2.90 18.04 -25.43
CA LYS A 59 2.19 16.77 -25.54
C LYS A 59 2.72 15.77 -24.51
N ALA A 60 4.03 15.70 -24.28
CA ALA A 60 4.60 14.89 -23.22
C ALA A 60 4.14 15.36 -21.83
N MET A 61 4.13 16.67 -21.58
CA MET A 61 3.62 17.27 -20.35
C MET A 61 2.14 16.93 -20.12
N ALA A 62 1.30 17.11 -21.13
CA ALA A 62 -0.12 16.75 -21.06
C ALA A 62 -0.31 15.24 -20.84
N THR A 63 0.51 14.41 -21.47
CA THR A 63 0.47 12.95 -21.28
C THR A 63 0.82 12.56 -19.84
N GLN A 64 1.82 13.22 -19.23
CA GLN A 64 2.20 13.00 -17.83
C GLN A 64 1.08 13.39 -16.86
N ILE A 65 0.41 14.53 -17.08
CA ILE A 65 -0.75 14.93 -16.26
C ILE A 65 -1.88 13.89 -16.37
N VAL A 66 -2.23 13.47 -17.59
CA VAL A 66 -3.30 12.49 -17.81
C VAL A 66 -2.94 11.12 -17.24
N GLN A 67 -1.67 10.74 -17.27
CA GLN A 67 -1.21 9.50 -16.65
C GLN A 67 -1.31 9.59 -15.12
N ALA A 68 -0.86 10.68 -14.53
CA ALA A 68 -0.96 10.91 -13.09
C ALA A 68 -2.42 10.97 -12.61
N SER A 69 -3.33 11.56 -13.39
CA SER A 69 -4.76 11.57 -13.05
C SER A 69 -5.36 10.16 -13.08
N LYS A 70 -4.99 9.33 -14.05
CA LYS A 70 -5.44 7.93 -14.13
C LYS A 70 -4.95 7.10 -12.96
N GLN A 71 -3.70 7.30 -12.54
CA GLN A 71 -3.15 6.63 -11.35
C GLN A 71 -3.94 7.03 -10.10
N LEU A 72 -4.28 8.31 -9.95
CA LEU A 72 -5.14 8.78 -8.86
C LEU A 72 -6.53 8.13 -8.90
N ASP A 73 -7.16 8.03 -10.08
CA ASP A 73 -8.46 7.39 -10.25
C ASP A 73 -8.40 5.89 -9.90
N GLU A 74 -7.34 5.17 -10.28
CA GLU A 74 -7.13 3.78 -9.90
C GLU A 74 -6.98 3.60 -8.39
N LEU A 75 -6.30 4.54 -7.71
CA LEU A 75 -6.19 4.52 -6.24
C LEU A 75 -7.54 4.80 -5.57
N ILE A 76 -8.34 5.70 -6.13
CA ILE A 76 -9.71 5.96 -5.65
C ILE A 76 -10.59 4.72 -5.82
N CYS A 77 -10.47 3.97 -6.92
CA CYS A 77 -11.20 2.72 -7.13
C CYS A 77 -10.80 1.60 -6.16
N GLN A 78 -9.60 1.67 -5.57
CA GLN A 78 -9.16 0.71 -4.55
C GLN A 78 -9.72 1.03 -3.15
N LEU A 79 -10.38 2.18 -2.96
CA LEU A 79 -10.99 2.52 -1.68
C LEU A 79 -12.11 1.53 -1.35
N PRO A 80 -12.10 0.92 -0.15
CA PRO A 80 -13.18 0.03 0.27
C PRO A 80 -14.48 0.83 0.39
N GLU A 81 -15.59 0.22 -0.02
CA GLU A 81 -16.92 0.84 0.09
C GLU A 81 -17.26 1.14 1.55
N LEU A 82 -17.28 2.42 1.92
CA LEU A 82 -17.74 2.90 3.21
C LEU A 82 -19.28 2.99 3.21
N SER A 83 -19.95 1.86 2.98
CA SER A 83 -21.42 1.77 2.97
C SER A 83 -22.04 1.59 4.36
N LEU A 84 -21.20 1.40 5.38
CA LEU A 84 -21.62 1.19 6.77
C LEU A 84 -21.67 2.53 7.50
N THR A 85 -22.72 2.77 8.27
CA THR A 85 -22.72 3.85 9.25
C THR A 85 -21.68 3.58 10.34
N GLU A 86 -21.18 4.62 11.00
CA GLU A 86 -20.16 4.49 12.06
C GLU A 86 -20.52 3.43 13.11
N GLY A 87 -21.80 3.38 13.54
CA GLY A 87 -22.29 2.35 14.46
C GLY A 87 -22.16 0.94 13.91
N GLN A 88 -22.48 0.71 12.63
CA GLN A 88 -22.34 -0.61 12.00
C GLN A 88 -20.88 -1.01 11.80
N GLN A 89 -19.98 -0.04 11.60
CA GLN A 89 -18.54 -0.29 11.56
C GLN A 89 -18.00 -0.69 12.94
N LEU A 90 -18.42 0.00 14.00
CA LEU A 90 -18.06 -0.34 15.38
C LEU A 90 -18.56 -1.72 15.78
N ASP A 91 -19.80 -2.08 15.42
CA ASP A 91 -20.35 -3.42 15.66
C ASP A 91 -19.57 -4.49 14.90
N LYS A 92 -19.19 -4.22 13.65
CA LYS A 92 -18.33 -5.12 12.87
C LYS A 92 -16.97 -5.30 13.55
N ILE A 93 -16.34 -4.24 14.02
CA ILE A 93 -15.05 -4.29 14.73
C ILE A 93 -15.18 -5.09 16.02
N SER A 94 -16.20 -4.83 16.83
CA SER A 94 -16.46 -5.55 18.08
C SER A 94 -16.65 -7.05 17.83
N ARG A 95 -17.44 -7.41 16.81
CA ARG A 95 -17.66 -8.80 16.40
C ARG A 95 -16.36 -9.47 15.93
N VAL A 96 -15.59 -8.81 15.07
CA VAL A 96 -14.31 -9.36 14.57
C VAL A 96 -13.32 -9.54 15.71
N LYS A 97 -13.25 -8.58 16.65
CA LYS A 97 -12.40 -8.69 17.84
C LYS A 97 -12.78 -9.90 18.70
N SER A 98 -14.06 -10.04 19.04
CA SER A 98 -14.54 -11.17 19.85
C SER A 98 -14.30 -12.51 19.15
N ALA A 99 -14.55 -12.60 17.85
CA ALA A 99 -14.26 -13.81 17.07
C ALA A 99 -12.76 -14.14 17.05
N SER A 100 -11.91 -13.13 16.86
CA SER A 100 -10.45 -13.29 16.88
C SER A 100 -9.93 -13.72 18.25
N GLU A 101 -10.50 -13.21 19.35
CA GLU A 101 -10.15 -13.60 20.71
C GLU A 101 -10.51 -15.07 20.98
N SER A 102 -11.70 -15.52 20.57
CA SER A 102 -12.13 -16.92 20.68
C SER A 102 -11.22 -17.86 19.88
N GLN A 103 -10.96 -17.53 18.62
CA GLN A 103 -10.07 -18.32 17.76
C GLN A 103 -8.65 -18.37 18.31
N GLY A 104 -8.16 -17.26 18.88
CA GLY A 104 -6.86 -17.21 19.55
C GLY A 104 -6.81 -18.11 20.79
N GLN A 105 -7.92 -18.24 21.52
CA GLN A 105 -8.03 -19.13 22.66
C GLN A 105 -8.04 -20.60 22.23
N GLU A 106 -8.85 -20.95 21.24
CA GLU A 106 -8.89 -22.31 20.67
C GLU A 106 -7.52 -22.73 20.13
N LEU A 107 -6.81 -21.83 19.47
CA LEU A 107 -5.46 -22.07 18.98
C LEU A 107 -4.48 -22.33 20.14
N ARG A 108 -4.54 -21.55 21.23
CA ARG A 108 -3.70 -21.76 22.41
C ARG A 108 -3.94 -23.12 23.06
N GLU A 109 -5.20 -23.52 23.20
CA GLU A 109 -5.56 -24.83 23.76
C GLU A 109 -5.08 -25.98 22.87
N ALA A 110 -5.24 -25.84 21.55
CA ALA A 110 -4.74 -26.82 20.59
C ALA A 110 -3.20 -26.96 20.66
N VAL A 111 -2.47 -25.84 20.79
CA VAL A 111 -1.01 -25.84 20.94
C VAL A 111 -0.60 -26.52 22.25
N GLN A 112 -1.22 -26.18 23.38
CA GLN A 112 -0.92 -26.82 24.67
C GLN A 112 -1.14 -28.34 24.63
N LEU A 113 -2.23 -28.79 23.99
CA LEU A 113 -2.49 -30.21 23.82
C LEU A 113 -1.42 -30.90 22.95
N ALA A 114 -1.01 -30.25 21.87
CA ALA A 114 0.03 -30.77 20.99
C ALA A 114 1.40 -30.84 21.69
N GLU A 115 1.77 -29.82 22.46
CA GLU A 115 2.99 -29.79 23.28
C GLU A 115 2.98 -30.90 24.33
N GLY A 116 1.85 -31.11 25.03
CA GLY A 116 1.72 -32.20 25.99
C GLY A 116 1.87 -33.59 25.35
N ARG A 117 1.31 -33.79 24.15
CA ARG A 117 1.51 -35.03 23.38
C ARG A 117 2.96 -35.21 22.95
N LEU A 118 3.63 -34.13 22.55
CA LEU A 118 5.04 -34.17 22.16
C LEU A 118 5.92 -34.56 23.36
N ALA A 119 5.68 -33.98 24.54
CA ALA A 119 6.38 -34.32 25.76
C ALA A 119 6.22 -35.80 26.12
N LEU A 120 5.00 -36.33 26.06
CA LEU A 120 4.74 -37.76 26.31
C LEU A 120 5.52 -38.66 25.36
N VAL A 121 5.53 -38.33 24.06
CA VAL A 121 6.27 -39.10 23.05
C VAL A 121 7.78 -39.04 23.33
N GLN A 122 8.30 -37.86 23.70
CA GLN A 122 9.70 -37.69 24.07
C GLN A 122 10.08 -38.51 25.31
N ASP A 123 9.24 -38.53 26.34
CA ASP A 123 9.47 -39.33 27.56
C ASP A 123 9.47 -40.83 27.25
N MET A 124 8.54 -41.30 26.41
CA MET A 124 8.50 -42.70 25.97
C MET A 124 9.75 -43.08 25.16
N PHE A 125 10.23 -42.20 24.29
CA PHE A 125 11.48 -42.44 23.55
C PHE A 125 12.70 -42.46 24.48
N ALA A 126 12.75 -41.58 25.49
CA ALA A 126 13.82 -41.58 26.47
C ALA A 126 13.84 -42.88 27.29
N ALA A 127 12.69 -43.34 27.78
CA ALA A 127 12.57 -44.60 28.51
C ALA A 127 12.99 -45.81 27.66
N LEU A 128 12.60 -45.84 26.38
CA LEU A 128 13.01 -46.90 25.47
C LEU A 128 14.53 -46.88 25.18
N ALA A 129 15.12 -45.68 25.07
CA ALA A 129 16.55 -45.53 24.88
C ALA A 129 17.34 -46.01 26.11
N ASP A 130 16.86 -45.71 27.32
CA ASP A 130 17.46 -46.20 28.58
C ASP A 130 17.39 -47.73 28.69
N GLU A 131 16.25 -48.34 28.35
CA GLU A 131 16.09 -49.81 28.35
C GLU A 131 17.08 -50.50 27.38
N VAL A 132 17.27 -49.92 26.18
CA VAL A 132 18.25 -50.43 25.21
C VAL A 132 19.69 -50.29 25.71
N LEU A 133 20.02 -49.22 26.43
CA LEU A 133 21.35 -49.03 27.00
C LEU A 133 21.62 -49.98 28.18
N GLU A 134 20.62 -50.27 29.02
CA GLU A 134 20.74 -51.29 30.07
C GLU A 134 20.96 -52.69 29.48
N PHE A 135 20.23 -53.06 28.42
CA PHE A 135 20.39 -54.36 27.76
C PHE A 135 21.70 -54.55 27.00
N ALA A 136 22.38 -53.46 26.60
CA ALA A 136 23.65 -53.51 25.89
C ALA A 136 24.88 -53.51 26.82
N GLY A 137 24.67 -53.35 28.13
CA GLY A 137 25.73 -53.30 29.16
C GLY A 137 25.99 -54.61 29.92
N ASP A 138 25.18 -55.65 29.68
CA ASP A 138 25.31 -57.02 30.22
C ASP A 138 25.78 -57.99 29.12
#